data_AF-A0A7V8WDH6-F1
#
_entry.id   AF-A0A7V8WDH6-F1
#
_cell.length_a   1.000
_cell.length_b   1.000
_cell.length_c   1.000
_cell.angle_alpha   90.00
_cell.angle_beta   90.00
_cell.angle_gamma   90.00
#
_symmetry.space_group_name_H-M   'P 1'
#
loop_
_entity.id
_entity.type
_entity.pdbx_description
1 polymer ?
#
loop_
_entity_poly.entity_id
_entity_poly.type
_entity_poly.pdbx_seq_one_letter_code
_entity_poly.pdbx_strand_id
1 'polypeptide(L)'
;MEILVRIVSLFRAGKIDDAAEVLYGAVPLMRFEFQEGIGMAIRKEVLYRRGALASPTTRPPAAALDTTTREALDRVLAWADRCGRLS
;
A
#
# COMPACT_ATOMS: atom_id res chain seq x y z
N MET A 1 -2.82 3.36 -4.62
CA MET A 1 -4.00 3.80 -5.39
C MET A 1 -3.91 3.35 -6.86
N GLU A 2 -2.77 3.51 -7.53
CA GLU A 2 -2.59 3.04 -8.92
C GLU A 2 -2.80 1.53 -9.15
N ILE A 3 -2.37 0.69 -8.19
CA ILE A 3 -2.55 -0.77 -8.28
C ILE A 3 -4.03 -1.18 -8.35
N LEU A 4 -4.92 -0.48 -7.64
CA LEU A 4 -6.36 -0.74 -7.70
C LEU A 4 -6.94 -0.34 -9.06
N VAL A 5 -6.46 0.76 -9.65
CA VAL A 5 -6.84 1.17 -11.01
C VAL A 5 -6.43 0.10 -12.02
N ARG A 6 -5.22 -0.46 -11.89
CA ARG A 6 -4.73 -1.54 -12.75
C ARG A 6 -5.58 -2.80 -12.62
N ILE A 7 -5.88 -3.24 -11.40
CA ILE A 7 -6.73 -4.42 -11.13
C ILE A 7 -8.10 -4.25 -11.78
N VAL A 8 -8.77 -3.11 -11.55
CA VAL A 8 -10.09 -2.82 -12.12
C VAL A 8 -10.04 -2.75 -13.64
N SER A 9 -8.98 -2.19 -14.22
CA SER A 9 -8.82 -2.10 -15.67
C SER A 9 -8.65 -3.48 -16.32
N LEU A 10 -7.82 -4.36 -15.73
CA LEU A 10 -7.65 -5.73 -16.21
C LEU A 10 -8.94 -6.54 -16.10
N PHE A 11 -9.63 -6.42 -14.97
CA PHE A 11 -10.92 -7.08 -14.76
C PHE A 11 -11.97 -6.61 -15.78
N ARG A 12 -12.09 -5.31 -16.02
CA ARG A 12 -13.00 -4.73 -17.03
C ARG A 12 -12.64 -5.14 -18.47
N ALA A 13 -11.38 -5.45 -18.73
CA ALA A 13 -10.92 -5.98 -20.01
C ALA A 13 -11.13 -7.49 -20.16
N GLY A 14 -11.77 -8.16 -19.20
CA GLY A 14 -11.97 -9.62 -19.21
C GLY A 14 -10.73 -10.44 -18.87
N LYS A 15 -9.63 -9.78 -18.46
CA LYS A 15 -8.36 -10.43 -18.11
C LYS A 15 -8.35 -10.82 -16.63
N ILE A 16 -9.17 -11.81 -16.29
CA ILE A 16 -9.44 -12.19 -14.91
C ILE A 16 -8.19 -12.69 -14.19
N ASP A 17 -7.44 -13.60 -14.82
CA ASP A 17 -6.23 -14.17 -14.21
C ASP A 17 -5.14 -13.10 -14.02
N ASP A 18 -4.92 -12.23 -15.00
CA ASP A 18 -4.00 -11.09 -14.87
C ASP A 18 -4.41 -10.15 -13.73
N ALA A 19 -5.73 -9.90 -13.57
CA ALA A 19 -6.24 -9.08 -12.48
C ALA A 19 -6.01 -9.75 -11.11
N ALA A 20 -6.19 -11.07 -11.04
CA ALA A 20 -5.97 -11.87 -9.84
C ALA A 20 -4.50 -11.87 -9.43
N GLU A 21 -3.56 -12.06 -10.37
CA GLU A 21 -2.12 -11.99 -10.12
C GLU A 21 -1.71 -10.63 -9.51
N VAL A 22 -2.19 -9.53 -10.08
CA VAL A 22 -1.92 -8.19 -9.54
C VAL A 22 -2.56 -7.99 -8.16
N LEU A 23 -3.79 -8.51 -7.97
CA LEU A 23 -4.47 -8.45 -6.68
C LEU A 23 -3.70 -9.21 -5.60
N TYR A 24 -3.29 -10.45 -5.86
CA TYR A 24 -2.56 -11.29 -4.89
C TYR A 24 -1.20 -10.68 -4.54
N GLY A 25 -0.52 -10.09 -5.52
CA GLY A 25 0.70 -9.29 -5.31
C GLY A 25 0.49 -7.99 -4.51
N ALA A 26 -0.75 -7.54 -4.31
CA ALA A 26 -1.08 -6.35 -3.53
C ALA A 26 -1.58 -6.67 -2.11
N VAL A 27 -2.02 -7.91 -1.86
CA VAL A 27 -2.68 -8.32 -0.60
C VAL A 27 -1.84 -8.00 0.65
N PRO A 28 -0.52 -8.26 0.70
CA PRO A 28 0.28 -7.95 1.89
C PRO A 28 0.28 -6.47 2.25
N LEU A 29 0.39 -5.58 1.25
CA LEU A 29 0.32 -4.14 1.49
C LEU A 29 -1.08 -3.73 1.97
N MET A 30 -2.14 -4.20 1.32
CA MET A 30 -3.52 -3.93 1.76
C MET A 30 -3.72 -4.38 3.21
N ARG A 31 -3.32 -5.60 3.54
CA ARG A 31 -3.46 -6.16 4.88
C ARG A 31 -2.70 -5.37 5.93
N PHE A 32 -1.53 -4.85 5.57
CA PHE A 32 -0.72 -3.99 6.43
C PHE A 32 -1.40 -2.62 6.65
N GLU A 33 -1.99 -2.03 5.62
CA GLU A 33 -2.77 -0.79 5.75
C GLU A 33 -4.09 -0.95 6.53
N PHE A 34 -4.67 -2.16 6.55
CA PHE A 34 -5.87 -2.52 7.31
C PHE A 34 -5.54 -2.96 8.75
N GLN A 35 -4.82 -2.10 9.48
CA GLN A 35 -4.59 -2.23 10.91
C GLN A 35 -5.36 -1.14 11.67
N GLU A 36 -6.14 -1.54 12.66
CA GLU A 36 -6.85 -0.58 13.53
C GLU A 36 -5.86 0.27 14.32
N GLY A 37 -6.20 1.55 14.54
CA GLY A 37 -5.36 2.52 15.25
C GLY A 37 -4.21 3.13 14.44
N ILE A 38 -3.50 2.34 13.62
CA ILE A 38 -2.30 2.79 12.89
C ILE A 38 -2.44 2.83 11.37
N GLY A 39 -3.49 2.24 10.80
CA GLY A 39 -3.66 2.14 9.34
C GLY A 39 -3.72 3.50 8.61
N MET A 40 -4.19 4.57 9.28
CA MET A 40 -4.16 5.91 8.69
C MET A 40 -2.74 6.48 8.61
N ALA A 41 -1.93 6.25 9.65
CA ALA A 41 -0.53 6.66 9.67
C ALA A 41 0.28 5.92 8.60
N ILE A 42 0.02 4.61 8.44
CA ILE A 42 0.62 3.78 7.37
C ILE A 42 0.29 4.34 5.99
N ARG A 43 -0.99 4.61 5.70
CA ARG A 43 -1.38 5.16 4.38
C ARG A 43 -0.73 6.52 4.10
N LYS A 44 -0.67 7.40 5.10
CA LYS A 44 0.01 8.70 4.97
C LYS A 44 1.50 8.55 4.69
N GLU A 45 2.17 7.63 5.38
CA GLU A 45 3.58 7.31 5.15
C GLU A 45 3.80 6.78 3.72
N VAL A 46 2.96 5.86 3.25
CA VAL A 46 3.02 5.35 1.87
C VAL A 46 2.84 6.46 0.85
N LEU A 47 1.87 7.36 1.05
CA LEU A 47 1.61 8.49 0.14
C LEU A 47 2.74 9.52 0.16
N TYR A 48 3.31 9.80 1.34
CA TYR A 48 4.46 10.67 1.50
C TYR A 48 5.69 10.14 0.76
N ARG A 49 6.03 8.86 0.94
CA ARG A 49 7.15 8.21 0.24
C ARG A 49 6.99 8.17 -1.27
N ARG A 50 5.75 8.17 -1.75
CA ARG A 50 5.40 8.26 -3.18
C ARG A 50 5.35 9.70 -3.71
N GLY A 51 5.67 10.70 -2.88
CA GLY A 51 5.66 12.11 -3.26
C GLY A 51 4.26 12.73 -3.40
N ALA A 52 3.19 12.00 -3.04
CA ALA A 52 1.82 12.49 -3.15
C ALA A 52 1.42 13.40 -1.97
N LEU A 53 2.15 13.35 -0.85
CA LEU A 53 1.97 14.22 0.30
C LEU A 53 3.29 14.90 0.67
N ALA A 54 3.21 16.12 1.19
CA ALA A 54 4.36 16.86 1.70
C ALA A 54 4.79 16.40 3.12
N SER A 55 3.94 15.70 3.86
CA SER A 55 4.25 15.19 5.20
C SER A 55 3.40 13.94 5.54
N PRO A 56 3.98 12.95 6.24
CA PRO A 56 3.25 11.77 6.71
C PRO A 56 2.54 11.99 8.06
N THR A 57 2.67 13.17 8.70
CA THR A 57 2.18 13.39 10.07
C THR A 57 0.66 13.21 10.23
N THR A 58 0.28 12.49 11.29
CA THR A 58 -1.09 12.33 11.78
C THR A 58 -1.38 13.28 12.94
N ARG A 59 -2.63 13.73 13.07
CA ARG A 59 -3.08 14.55 14.22
C ARG A 59 -3.54 13.61 15.34
N PRO A 60 -3.30 13.93 16.63
CA PRO A 60 -3.83 13.15 17.76
C PRO A 60 -5.34 12.90 17.62
N PRO A 61 -5.86 11.73 18.07
CA PRO A 61 -5.19 10.69 18.87
C PRO A 61 -4.39 9.66 18.05
N ALA A 62 -4.26 9.81 16.73
CA ALA A 62 -3.57 8.84 15.90
C ALA A 62 -2.06 8.83 16.21
N ALA A 63 -1.53 7.66 16.60
CA ALA A 63 -0.13 7.47 16.90
C ALA A 63 0.74 7.65 15.64
N ALA A 64 1.92 8.23 15.82
CA ALA A 64 2.96 8.20 14.80
C ALA A 64 3.47 6.75 14.65
N LEU A 65 3.93 6.40 13.46
CA LEU A 65 4.60 5.12 13.25
C LEU A 65 5.89 5.09 14.06
N ASP A 66 6.12 4.01 14.81
CA ASP A 66 7.42 3.75 15.41
C ASP A 66 8.42 3.22 14.37
N THR A 67 9.68 3.07 14.78
CA THR A 67 10.75 2.60 13.89
C THR A 67 10.50 1.17 13.41
N THR A 68 10.06 0.28 14.29
CA THR A 68 9.75 -1.11 13.96
C THR A 68 8.66 -1.23 12.89
N THR A 69 7.61 -0.42 12.98
CA THR A 69 6.51 -0.40 12.01
C THR A 69 6.96 0.16 10.67
N ARG A 70 7.83 1.18 10.67
CA ARG A 70 8.45 1.70 9.44
C ARG A 70 9.30 0.63 8.74
N GLU A 71 10.13 -0.10 9.47
CA GLU A 71 10.94 -1.19 8.91
C GLU A 71 10.09 -2.35 8.39
N ALA A 72 8.99 -2.67 9.08
CA ALA A 72 8.02 -3.64 8.59
C ALA A 72 7.34 -3.16 7.30
N LEU A 73 6.97 -1.88 7.23
CA LEU A 73 6.43 -1.26 6.02
C LEU A 73 7.42 -1.31 4.86
N ASP A 74 8.71 -1.04 5.11
CA ASP A 74 9.77 -1.13 4.09
C ASP A 74 9.82 -2.52 3.46
N ARG A 75 9.77 -3.57 4.29
CA ARG A 75 9.77 -4.96 3.81
C ARG A 75 8.53 -5.30 2.99
N VAL A 76 7.35 -4.83 3.40
CA VAL A 76 6.09 -5.06 2.69
C VAL A 76 6.07 -4.32 1.35
N LEU A 77 6.53 -3.07 1.31
CA LEU A 77 6.66 -2.29 0.07
C LEU A 77 7.63 -2.97 -0.90
N ALA A 78 8.82 -3.35 -0.42
CA ALA A 78 9.79 -4.05 -1.24
C ALA A 78 9.24 -5.38 -1.79
N TRP A 79 8.40 -6.09 -1.04
CA TRP A 79 7.72 -7.30 -1.53
C TRP A 79 6.67 -6.97 -2.59
N ALA A 80 5.82 -5.97 -2.33
CA ALA A 80 4.77 -5.54 -3.26
C ALA A 80 5.37 -5.08 -4.60
N ASP A 81 6.49 -4.35 -4.58
CA ASP A 81 7.19 -3.87 -5.78
C ASP A 81 7.81 -5.02 -6.61
N ARG A 82 8.18 -6.13 -5.98
CA ARG A 82 8.65 -7.34 -6.67
C ARG A 82 7.51 -8.12 -7.33
N CYS A 83 6.37 -8.20 -6.66
CA CYS A 83 5.23 -9.00 -7.11
C CYS A 83 4.36 -8.29 -8.15
N GLY A 84 4.15 -6.98 -7.99
CA GLY A 84 3.68 -6.12 -9.05
C GLY A 84 4.79 -5.14 -9.34
N ARG A 85 5.35 -5.12 -10.55
CA ARG A 85 6.23 -4.02 -10.99
C ARG A 85 5.46 -2.71 -10.83
N LEU A 86 5.63 -2.08 -9.67
CA LEU A 86 5.18 -0.74 -9.32
C LEU A 86 6.23 0.21 -9.88
N SER A 87 6.27 0.27 -11.21
CA SER A 87 7.11 1.18 -11.99
C SER A 87 6.25 1.89 -13.01
#